data_AF-A0A939RGN2-F1
#
_entry.id   AF-A0A939RGN2-F1
#
_cell.length_a   1.000
_cell.length_b   1.000
_cell.length_c   1.000
_cell.angle_alpha   90.00
_cell.angle_beta   90.00
_cell.angle_gamma   90.00
#
_symmetry.space_group_name_H-M   'P 1'
#
loop_
_entity.id
_entity.type
_entity.pdbx_description
1 polymer ?
#
loop_
_entity_poly.entity_id
_entity_poly.type
_entity_poly.pdbx_seq_one_letter_code
_entity_poly.pdbx_strand_id
1 'polypeptide(L)'
;MDITGINFRFITFNRTFDHTIEWDLTFTGEDRVITKTVRDSYETKVSTYRLTQETVDGLLALVEQYGIKDWTGKEPAPPRICDDEHTLASCLMVLRFEDGTEGKITFREASEEAGREASAAFRKFFFDSTKDEFKLSEETQYPTLKDARRIYEEHGPVVGLETHGFSMGMMCDSNQTNRTLIGKLPDKDGMVRVTIKEQRGRQPEVSDSAEIASDILKKVQEISERENLPGWNYCSRDPGIPVDTSMRPTDYSSSFSLTVIYDDSLISGCPSIRRTIGDVACEMGGRDVRTSINDLIRDCVAAAGVHIESPNINPFLQGITPPPPMPFAGMGMTGITEMMKHQQDAALASITPGTSTGPWDCKCCGEKGNTGKFCPGCGTPRP
;
A
#
# COMPACT_ATOMS: atom_id res chain seq x y z
N MET A 1 1.71 25.53 -31.15
CA MET A 1 0.58 25.37 -30.21
C MET A 1 0.96 26.00 -28.89
N ASP A 2 0.06 26.80 -28.36
CA ASP A 2 0.25 27.52 -27.10
C ASP A 2 -0.09 26.59 -25.93
N ILE A 3 0.73 26.66 -24.88
CA ILE A 3 0.56 25.85 -23.68
C ILE A 3 -0.42 26.59 -22.77
N THR A 4 -1.46 25.92 -22.34
CA THR A 4 -2.51 26.46 -21.47
C THR A 4 -2.41 25.98 -20.03
N GLY A 5 -1.55 25.00 -19.76
CA GLY A 5 -1.29 24.50 -18.41
C GLY A 5 -0.17 23.49 -18.37
N ILE A 6 0.33 23.25 -17.16
CA ILE A 6 1.37 22.26 -16.87
C ILE A 6 0.95 21.49 -15.62
N ASN A 7 0.93 20.17 -15.72
CA ASN A 7 0.95 19.29 -14.55
C ASN A 7 2.34 18.69 -14.44
N PHE A 8 3.01 18.92 -13.32
CA PHE A 8 4.35 18.39 -13.05
C PHE A 8 4.29 17.50 -11.81
N ARG A 9 4.72 16.25 -11.97
CA ARG A 9 4.71 15.25 -10.91
C ARG A 9 6.14 14.81 -10.62
N PHE A 10 6.59 15.08 -9.40
CA PHE A 10 7.83 14.57 -8.86
C PHE A 10 7.52 13.40 -7.94
N ILE A 11 8.08 12.24 -8.25
CA ILE A 11 7.85 11.05 -7.47
C ILE A 11 9.17 10.53 -6.95
N THR A 12 9.25 10.38 -5.64
CA THR A 12 10.36 9.70 -4.95
C THR A 12 9.86 8.38 -4.43
N PHE A 13 10.54 7.31 -4.83
CA PHE A 13 10.24 5.95 -4.42
C PHE A 13 11.46 5.41 -3.69
N ASN A 14 11.23 4.79 -2.55
CA ASN A 14 12.19 3.88 -1.94
C ASN A 14 11.46 2.65 -1.39
N ARG A 15 12.19 1.77 -0.71
CA ARG A 15 11.62 0.53 -0.18
C ARG A 15 10.56 0.72 0.91
N THR A 16 10.59 1.85 1.62
CA THR A 16 9.79 2.06 2.84
C THR A 16 8.69 3.11 2.69
N PHE A 17 8.81 4.02 1.74
CA PHE A 17 7.81 5.05 1.47
C PHE A 17 7.81 5.47 0.00
N ASP A 18 6.60 5.76 -0.47
CA ASP A 18 6.37 6.52 -1.70
C ASP A 18 5.96 7.93 -1.31
N HIS A 19 6.59 8.90 -1.95
CA HIS A 19 6.24 10.30 -1.75
C HIS A 19 6.07 10.95 -3.12
N THR A 20 4.85 11.42 -3.36
CA THR A 20 4.45 12.06 -4.63
C THR A 20 4.17 13.53 -4.35
N ILE A 21 4.86 14.40 -5.07
CA ILE A 21 4.57 15.83 -5.11
C ILE A 21 4.08 16.16 -6.51
N GLU A 22 2.87 16.68 -6.60
CA GLU A 22 2.23 17.08 -7.84
C GLU A 22 1.96 18.58 -7.80
N TRP A 23 2.33 19.28 -8.87
CA TRP A 23 1.97 20.67 -9.11
C TRP A 23 1.07 20.72 -10.33
N ASP A 24 -0.14 21.24 -10.16
CA ASP A 24 -1.08 21.47 -11.25
C ASP A 24 -1.30 22.98 -11.45
N LEU A 25 -1.07 23.43 -12.69
CA LEU A 25 -1.11 24.82 -13.08
C LEU A 25 -2.00 24.98 -14.30
N THR A 26 -2.95 25.90 -14.22
CA THR A 26 -3.74 26.35 -15.36
C THR A 26 -3.40 27.82 -15.63
N PHE A 27 -2.92 28.12 -16.83
CA PHE A 27 -2.44 29.46 -17.20
C PHE A 27 -3.58 30.39 -17.59
N THR A 28 -4.74 29.83 -17.91
CA THR A 28 -5.96 30.52 -18.34
C THR A 28 -7.02 30.51 -17.23
N GLY A 29 -7.88 31.53 -17.19
CA GLY A 29 -8.98 31.64 -16.22
C GLY A 29 -8.73 32.72 -15.15
N GLU A 30 -9.78 33.02 -14.38
CA GLU A 30 -9.76 34.06 -13.34
C GLU A 30 -8.94 33.62 -12.11
N ASP A 31 -8.96 32.33 -11.78
CA ASP A 31 -8.25 31.75 -10.65
C ASP A 31 -6.90 31.16 -11.06
N ARG A 32 -5.92 32.03 -11.34
CA ARG A 32 -4.54 31.60 -11.60
C ARG A 32 -3.89 31.17 -10.29
N VAL A 33 -3.93 29.87 -10.02
CA VAL A 33 -3.30 29.25 -8.85
C VAL A 33 -2.39 28.09 -9.25
N ILE A 34 -1.44 27.79 -8.35
CA ILE A 34 -0.66 26.55 -8.37
C ILE A 34 -1.25 25.65 -7.29
N THR A 35 -1.78 24.50 -7.68
CA THR A 35 -2.21 23.48 -6.72
C THR A 35 -1.07 22.51 -6.51
N LYS A 36 -0.50 22.49 -5.32
CA LYS A 36 0.52 21.53 -4.90
C LYS A 36 -0.12 20.45 -4.05
N THR A 37 -0.10 19.21 -4.53
CA THR A 37 -0.57 18.05 -3.78
C THR A 37 0.63 17.21 -3.37
N VAL A 38 0.87 17.11 -2.07
CA VAL A 38 1.87 16.25 -1.46
C VAL A 38 1.16 15.04 -0.88
N ARG A 39 1.45 13.85 -1.40
CA ARG A 39 0.88 12.58 -0.92
C ARG A 39 1.98 11.73 -0.31
N ASP A 40 1.74 11.28 0.91
CA ASP A 40 2.48 10.21 1.55
C ASP A 40 1.51 9.12 2.04
N SER A 41 2.02 8.11 2.76
CA SER A 41 1.22 6.99 3.27
C SER A 41 0.28 7.34 4.43
N TYR A 42 0.36 8.55 4.97
CA TYR A 42 -0.35 8.97 6.19
C TYR A 42 -1.31 10.14 5.94
N GLU A 43 -1.00 11.02 5.01
CA GLU A 43 -1.80 12.20 4.72
C GLU A 43 -1.62 12.67 3.27
N THR A 44 -2.60 13.46 2.82
CA THR A 44 -2.52 14.21 1.58
C THR A 44 -2.62 15.69 1.91
N LYS A 45 -1.53 16.43 1.74
CA LYS A 45 -1.52 17.89 1.89
C LYS A 45 -1.79 18.55 0.55
N VAL A 46 -2.84 19.35 0.49
CA VAL A 46 -3.18 20.17 -0.67
C VAL A 46 -2.94 21.62 -0.31
N SER A 47 -1.96 22.24 -0.96
CA SER A 47 -1.65 23.65 -0.81
C SER A 47 -1.96 24.40 -2.10
N THR A 48 -2.60 25.55 -1.99
CA THR A 48 -2.79 26.44 -3.14
C THR A 48 -1.85 27.64 -3.00
N TYR A 49 -1.21 28.03 -4.10
CA TYR A 49 -0.31 29.17 -4.17
C TYR A 49 -0.75 30.12 -5.27
N ARG A 50 -0.42 31.40 -5.11
CA ARG A 50 -0.64 32.40 -6.15
C ARG A 50 0.22 32.10 -7.38
N LEU A 51 -0.40 32.02 -8.56
CA LEU A 51 0.33 31.93 -9.82
C LEU A 51 0.55 33.34 -10.39
N THR A 52 1.79 33.81 -10.39
CA THR A 52 2.17 35.10 -10.99
C THR A 52 2.47 34.94 -12.48
N GLN A 53 2.38 36.04 -13.24
CA GLN A 53 2.78 36.03 -14.65
C GLN A 53 4.28 35.68 -14.81
N GLU A 54 5.14 36.16 -13.91
CA GLU A 54 6.57 35.83 -13.87
C GLU A 54 6.80 34.31 -13.75
N THR A 55 6.02 33.62 -12.90
CA THR A 55 6.10 32.16 -12.77
C THR A 55 5.71 31.46 -14.08
N VAL A 56 4.65 31.92 -14.76
CA VAL A 56 4.23 31.38 -16.06
C VAL A 56 5.31 31.59 -17.12
N ASP A 57 5.82 32.82 -17.23
CA ASP A 57 6.86 33.17 -18.19
C ASP A 57 8.15 32.37 -17.95
N GLY A 58 8.54 32.18 -16.69
CA GLY A 58 9.69 31.36 -16.32
C GLY A 58 9.53 29.88 -16.67
N LEU A 59 8.34 29.30 -16.46
CA LEU A 59 8.06 27.92 -16.87
C LEU A 59 8.09 27.76 -18.40
N LEU A 60 7.47 28.68 -19.13
CA LEU A 60 7.48 28.67 -20.59
C LEU A 60 8.90 28.86 -21.15
N ALA A 61 9.71 29.70 -20.51
CA ALA A 61 11.12 29.85 -20.86
C ALA A 61 11.91 28.56 -20.66
N LEU A 62 11.65 27.79 -19.58
CA LEU A 62 12.27 26.47 -19.39
C LEU A 62 11.81 25.45 -20.44
N VAL A 63 10.51 25.46 -20.79
CA VAL A 63 9.98 24.59 -21.86
C VAL A 63 10.70 24.85 -23.18
N GLU A 64 10.87 26.13 -23.54
CA GLU A 64 11.57 26.53 -24.76
C GLU A 64 13.07 26.22 -24.70
N GLN A 65 13.74 26.55 -23.59
CA GLN A 65 15.18 26.33 -23.38
C GLN A 65 15.59 24.88 -23.61
N TYR A 66 14.79 23.92 -23.16
CA TYR A 66 15.10 22.49 -23.27
C TYR A 66 14.40 21.81 -24.47
N GLY A 67 13.66 22.54 -25.30
CA GLY A 67 12.93 21.98 -26.44
C GLY A 67 11.91 20.92 -26.02
N ILE A 68 11.27 21.11 -24.86
CA ILE A 68 10.41 20.11 -24.21
C ILE A 68 9.23 19.68 -25.09
N LYS A 69 8.69 20.59 -25.92
CA LYS A 69 7.58 20.27 -26.84
C LYS A 69 7.95 19.13 -27.80
N ASP A 70 9.21 19.07 -28.21
CA ASP A 70 9.70 18.07 -29.16
C ASP A 70 9.88 16.69 -28.52
N TRP A 71 9.65 16.55 -27.21
CA TRP A 71 9.76 15.28 -26.50
C TRP A 71 8.42 14.55 -26.48
N THR A 72 7.32 15.28 -26.64
CA THR A 72 5.97 14.70 -26.68
C THR A 72 5.86 13.59 -27.74
N GLY A 73 5.43 12.41 -27.31
CA GLY A 73 5.24 11.25 -28.20
C GLY A 73 6.51 10.50 -28.60
N LYS A 74 7.69 10.83 -28.04
CA LYS A 74 8.88 9.99 -28.20
C LYS A 74 8.75 8.69 -27.41
N GLU A 75 9.40 7.63 -27.89
CA GLU A 75 9.48 6.38 -27.12
C GLU A 75 10.25 6.65 -25.81
N PRO A 76 9.70 6.24 -24.65
CA PRO A 76 10.41 6.35 -23.38
C PRO A 76 11.75 5.63 -23.44
N ALA A 77 12.77 6.19 -22.80
CA ALA A 77 14.02 5.48 -22.63
C ALA A 77 13.79 4.14 -21.91
N PRO A 78 14.60 3.12 -22.20
CA PRO A 78 14.44 1.81 -21.59
C PRO A 78 14.49 1.90 -20.06
N PRO A 79 13.77 1.00 -19.36
CA PRO A 79 13.76 0.96 -17.91
C PRO A 79 15.16 1.01 -17.30
N ARG A 80 15.30 1.74 -16.19
CA ARG A 80 16.44 1.52 -15.30
C ARG A 80 16.07 0.45 -14.29
N ILE A 81 16.79 -0.67 -14.31
CA ILE A 81 16.69 -1.65 -13.23
C ILE A 81 17.10 -0.95 -11.93
N CYS A 82 16.21 -1.02 -10.96
CA CYS A 82 16.36 -0.37 -9.68
C CYS A 82 16.94 -1.39 -8.72
N ASP A 83 18.19 -1.22 -8.33
CA ASP A 83 18.77 -2.04 -7.26
C ASP A 83 18.15 -1.59 -5.92
N ASP A 84 17.75 -2.55 -5.08
CA ASP A 84 16.91 -2.38 -3.88
C ASP A 84 17.44 -1.38 -2.80
N GLU A 85 18.63 -0.80 -2.99
CA GLU A 85 19.34 0.03 -1.99
C GLU A 85 19.28 1.55 -2.25
N HIS A 86 18.76 2.00 -3.39
CA HIS A 86 18.80 3.42 -3.76
C HIS A 86 17.42 4.06 -3.86
N THR A 87 17.25 5.22 -3.22
CA THR A 87 16.09 6.09 -3.46
C THR A 87 16.13 6.57 -4.90
N LEU A 88 15.05 6.34 -5.62
CA LEU A 88 14.90 6.79 -6.98
C LEU A 88 13.90 7.92 -7.07
N ALA A 89 14.18 8.83 -7.99
CA ALA A 89 13.34 9.97 -8.24
C ALA A 89 12.99 10.00 -9.73
N SER A 90 11.71 10.16 -10.04
CA SER A 90 11.21 10.35 -11.39
C SER A 90 10.43 11.66 -11.48
N CYS A 91 10.49 12.28 -12.66
CA CYS A 91 9.71 13.46 -12.99
C CYS A 91 8.87 13.13 -14.22
N LEU A 92 7.57 13.31 -14.08
CA LEU A 92 6.61 13.26 -15.18
C LEU A 92 6.05 14.68 -15.37
N MET A 93 5.85 15.07 -16.62
CA MET A 93 5.21 16.32 -16.94
C MET A 93 4.15 16.11 -18.01
N VAL A 94 3.02 16.78 -17.85
CA VAL A 94 1.95 16.84 -18.84
C VAL A 94 1.78 18.30 -19.25
N LEU A 95 1.99 18.59 -20.52
CA LEU A 95 1.68 19.88 -21.12
C LEU A 95 0.24 19.83 -21.64
N ARG A 96 -0.56 20.83 -21.29
CA ARG A 96 -1.91 21.03 -21.85
C ARG A 96 -1.86 22.09 -22.93
N PHE A 97 -2.53 21.85 -24.04
CA PHE A 97 -2.57 22.76 -25.19
C PHE A 97 -3.95 23.39 -25.36
N GLU A 98 -4.01 24.48 -26.13
CA GLU A 98 -5.25 25.22 -26.39
C GLU A 98 -6.33 24.41 -27.11
N ASP A 99 -5.93 23.45 -27.94
CA ASP A 99 -6.85 22.55 -28.65
C ASP A 99 -7.43 21.43 -27.75
N GLY A 100 -7.08 21.43 -26.46
CA GLY A 100 -7.50 20.44 -25.47
C GLY A 100 -6.67 19.16 -25.48
N THR A 101 -5.65 19.05 -26.33
CA THR A 101 -4.74 17.91 -26.31
C THR A 101 -3.75 17.98 -25.16
N GLU A 102 -3.20 16.83 -24.78
CA GLU A 102 -2.17 16.71 -23.74
C GLU A 102 -0.92 16.01 -24.29
N GLY A 103 0.24 16.58 -23.97
CA GLY A 103 1.55 15.99 -24.24
C GLY A 103 2.18 15.46 -22.97
N LYS A 104 2.24 14.14 -22.81
CA LYS A 104 2.98 13.49 -21.73
C LYS A 104 4.47 13.46 -22.05
N ILE A 105 5.28 13.76 -21.05
CA ILE A 105 6.73 13.88 -21.17
C ILE A 105 7.37 13.21 -19.98
N THR A 106 8.18 12.20 -20.25
CA THR A 106 9.14 11.70 -19.27
C THR A 106 10.48 12.37 -19.52
N PHE A 107 11.10 12.96 -18.50
CA PHE A 107 12.42 13.61 -18.64
C PHE A 107 13.55 12.64 -19.03
N ARG A 108 13.23 11.37 -19.26
CA ARG A 108 14.14 10.34 -19.72
C ARG A 108 14.13 10.18 -21.25
N GLU A 109 13.17 10.78 -21.95
CA GLU A 109 13.06 10.75 -23.43
C GLU A 109 14.13 11.61 -24.15
N ALA A 110 14.84 12.46 -23.41
CA ALA A 110 15.99 13.22 -23.92
C ALA A 110 17.31 12.45 -23.75
N SER A 111 18.40 13.00 -24.29
CA SER A 111 19.73 12.51 -23.89
C SER A 111 19.86 12.56 -22.37
N GLU A 112 20.55 11.57 -21.78
CA GLU A 112 20.61 11.40 -20.32
C GLU A 112 21.00 12.70 -19.59
N GLU A 113 21.89 13.49 -20.18
CA GLU A 113 22.34 14.77 -19.65
C GLU A 113 21.25 15.86 -19.73
N ALA A 114 20.66 16.08 -20.91
CA ALA A 114 19.65 17.12 -21.12
C ALA A 114 18.37 16.85 -20.30
N GLY A 115 17.94 15.60 -20.24
CA GLY A 115 16.80 15.18 -19.44
C GLY A 115 17.00 15.42 -17.94
N ARG A 116 18.19 15.09 -17.43
CA ARG A 116 18.58 15.31 -16.04
C ARG A 116 18.65 16.80 -15.68
N GLU A 117 19.25 17.61 -16.55
CA GLU A 117 19.34 19.06 -16.37
C GLU A 117 17.97 19.73 -16.37
N ALA A 118 17.13 19.40 -17.37
CA ALA A 118 15.77 19.89 -17.44
C ALA A 118 14.98 19.49 -16.19
N SER A 119 15.02 18.22 -15.77
CA SER A 119 14.36 17.74 -14.56
C SER A 119 14.83 18.49 -13.30
N ALA A 120 16.14 18.76 -13.16
CA ALA A 120 16.67 19.54 -12.05
C ALA A 120 16.18 21.01 -12.09
N ALA A 121 16.17 21.64 -13.27
CA ALA A 121 15.73 23.01 -13.46
C ALA A 121 14.24 23.19 -13.13
N PHE A 122 13.36 22.33 -13.67
CA PHE A 122 11.92 22.38 -13.38
C PHE A 122 11.64 22.13 -11.90
N ARG A 123 12.27 21.12 -11.28
CA ARG A 123 12.11 20.89 -9.83
C ARG A 123 12.49 22.12 -9.02
N LYS A 124 13.68 22.67 -9.27
CA LYS A 124 14.15 23.88 -8.57
C LYS A 124 13.14 25.01 -8.74
N PHE A 125 12.66 25.23 -9.96
CA PHE A 125 11.68 26.27 -10.26
C PHE A 125 10.37 26.07 -9.49
N PHE A 126 9.77 24.88 -9.52
CA PHE A 126 8.53 24.59 -8.79
C PHE A 126 8.66 24.76 -7.28
N PHE A 127 9.79 24.35 -6.68
CA PHE A 127 10.04 24.60 -5.27
C PHE A 127 10.22 26.09 -4.98
N ASP A 128 10.88 26.83 -5.86
CA ASP A 128 11.06 28.28 -5.71
C ASP A 128 9.73 29.04 -5.82
N SER A 129 8.84 28.61 -6.71
CA SER A 129 7.51 29.21 -6.93
C SER A 129 6.44 28.79 -5.92
N THR A 130 6.73 27.82 -5.04
CA THR A 130 5.79 27.35 -4.00
C THR A 130 6.30 27.58 -2.57
N LYS A 131 6.93 28.73 -2.36
CA LYS A 131 7.31 29.24 -1.03
C LYS A 131 6.10 29.73 -0.24
N ASP A 132 6.20 29.72 1.09
CA ASP A 132 5.09 30.09 1.98
C ASP A 132 4.58 31.51 1.78
N GLU A 133 5.42 32.44 1.32
CA GLU A 133 5.02 33.82 1.00
C GLU A 133 3.99 33.92 -0.14
N PHE A 134 3.90 32.89 -0.99
CA PHE A 134 2.92 32.80 -2.08
C PHE A 134 1.72 31.91 -1.73
N LYS A 135 1.71 31.28 -0.55
CA LYS A 135 0.68 30.32 -0.14
C LYS A 135 -0.63 31.05 0.15
N LEU A 136 -1.72 30.57 -0.45
CA LEU A 136 -3.08 31.09 -0.29
C LEU A 136 -3.88 30.25 0.70
N SER A 137 -3.76 28.92 0.61
CA SER A 137 -4.38 27.99 1.55
C SER A 137 -3.57 26.70 1.68
N GLU A 138 -3.83 25.98 2.76
CA GLU A 138 -3.35 24.62 2.98
C GLU A 138 -4.44 23.82 3.67
N GLU A 139 -4.70 22.62 3.17
CA GLU A 139 -5.60 21.65 3.77
C GLU A 139 -4.89 20.30 3.86
N THR A 140 -4.99 19.65 5.02
CA THR A 140 -4.61 18.26 5.19
C THR A 140 -5.84 17.39 5.02
N GLN A 141 -5.78 16.46 4.08
CA GLN A 141 -6.83 15.51 3.76
C GLN A 141 -6.36 14.10 4.13
N TYR A 142 -7.32 13.27 4.55
CA TYR A 142 -7.10 11.85 4.86
C TYR A 142 -7.99 11.01 3.95
N PRO A 143 -7.52 10.66 2.73
CA PRO A 143 -8.37 10.02 1.74
C PRO A 143 -8.97 8.73 2.27
N THR A 144 -10.30 8.61 2.19
CA THR A 144 -10.98 7.34 2.48
C THR A 144 -10.76 6.35 1.33
N LEU A 145 -11.10 5.08 1.52
CA LEU A 145 -11.11 4.11 0.42
C LEU A 145 -11.97 4.56 -0.78
N LYS A 146 -13.07 5.26 -0.52
CA LYS A 146 -13.95 5.81 -1.56
C LYS A 146 -13.26 6.92 -2.35
N ASP A 147 -12.48 7.77 -1.68
CA ASP A 147 -11.73 8.85 -2.31
C ASP A 147 -10.54 8.29 -3.08
N ALA A 148 -9.80 7.36 -2.49
CA ALA A 148 -8.70 6.64 -3.13
C ALA A 148 -9.12 5.95 -4.43
N ARG A 149 -10.31 5.35 -4.48
CA ARG A 149 -10.87 4.78 -5.73
C ARG A 149 -11.07 5.81 -6.84
N ARG A 150 -11.26 7.09 -6.51
CA ARG A 150 -11.38 8.20 -7.46
C ARG A 150 -10.03 8.79 -7.86
N ILE A 151 -8.98 8.55 -7.07
CA ILE A 151 -7.62 8.94 -7.42
C ILE A 151 -7.13 7.96 -8.49
N TYR A 152 -7.28 8.33 -9.76
CA TYR A 152 -6.74 7.53 -10.85
C TYR A 152 -5.23 7.72 -10.93
N GLU A 153 -4.50 6.62 -10.77
CA GLU A 153 -3.05 6.57 -11.01
C GLU A 153 -2.77 5.58 -12.12
N GLU A 154 -2.23 6.07 -13.23
CA GLU A 154 -1.80 5.24 -14.34
C GLU A 154 -0.67 4.30 -13.86
N HIS A 155 -0.78 3.02 -14.17
CA HIS A 155 0.17 1.99 -13.76
C HIS A 155 0.42 1.01 -14.92
N GLY A 156 1.59 0.39 -14.93
CA GLY A 156 1.97 -0.63 -15.88
C GLY A 156 1.44 -2.02 -15.49
N PRO A 157 1.93 -3.08 -16.15
CA PRO A 157 1.54 -4.44 -15.81
C PRO A 157 2.08 -4.86 -14.43
N VAL A 158 1.31 -5.67 -13.72
CA VAL A 158 1.71 -6.33 -12.48
C VAL A 158 2.81 -7.34 -12.79
N VAL A 159 3.99 -7.11 -12.23
CA VAL A 159 5.18 -7.97 -12.38
C VAL A 159 5.57 -8.67 -11.09
N GLY A 160 4.93 -8.33 -9.98
CA GLY A 160 5.14 -9.05 -8.73
C GLY A 160 4.15 -8.76 -7.63
N LEU A 161 4.23 -9.57 -6.59
CA LEU A 161 3.45 -9.51 -5.38
C LEU A 161 4.39 -9.75 -4.20
N GLU A 162 4.21 -8.98 -3.14
CA GLU A 162 4.93 -9.19 -1.90
C GLU A 162 3.96 -9.15 -0.72
N THR A 163 3.98 -10.17 0.14
CA THR A 163 3.39 -10.09 1.46
C THR A 163 4.48 -10.00 2.50
N HIS A 164 4.28 -9.15 3.50
CA HIS A 164 5.18 -9.02 4.62
C HIS A 164 4.37 -9.05 5.91
N GLY A 165 4.58 -10.09 6.71
CA GLY A 165 4.08 -10.19 8.07
C GLY A 165 5.21 -9.91 9.05
N PHE A 166 4.95 -9.08 10.04
CA PHE A 166 5.82 -8.87 11.18
C PHE A 166 5.03 -9.06 12.46
N SER A 167 5.62 -9.71 13.44
CA SER A 167 5.11 -9.77 14.80
C SER A 167 6.23 -9.64 15.80
N MET A 168 5.93 -9.05 16.96
CA MET A 168 6.82 -8.97 18.11
C MET A 168 6.00 -8.95 19.40
N GLY A 169 6.43 -9.74 20.38
CA GLY A 169 5.89 -9.71 21.74
C GLY A 169 6.90 -9.15 22.73
N MET A 170 6.54 -9.17 24.01
CA MET A 170 7.45 -8.72 25.10
C MET A 170 8.57 -9.72 25.44
N MET A 171 8.52 -10.95 24.92
CA MET A 171 9.54 -11.97 25.21
C MET A 171 10.78 -11.75 24.35
N CYS A 172 11.96 -12.00 24.92
CA CYS A 172 13.22 -11.97 24.19
C CYS A 172 13.14 -12.94 22.99
N ASP A 173 13.60 -12.48 21.82
CA ASP A 173 13.62 -13.23 20.57
C ASP A 173 12.23 -13.69 20.07
N SER A 174 11.16 -13.00 20.49
CA SER A 174 9.79 -13.26 20.00
C SER A 174 9.44 -12.55 18.69
N ASN A 175 10.36 -11.75 18.13
CA ASN A 175 10.14 -11.11 16.84
C ASN A 175 10.12 -12.16 15.73
N GLN A 176 9.18 -12.06 14.81
CA GLN A 176 9.09 -12.92 13.64
C GLN A 176 8.78 -12.08 12.42
N THR A 177 9.51 -12.30 11.33
CA THR A 177 9.18 -11.75 10.00
C THR A 177 8.93 -12.90 9.04
N ASN A 178 7.85 -12.77 8.27
CA ASN A 178 7.47 -13.71 7.22
C ASN A 178 7.33 -12.89 5.94
N ARG A 179 8.02 -13.27 4.88
CA ARG A 179 7.92 -12.58 3.59
C ARG A 179 7.66 -13.58 2.48
N THR A 180 6.64 -13.32 1.67
CA THR A 180 6.43 -14.06 0.41
C THR A 180 6.62 -13.09 -0.74
N LEU A 181 7.44 -13.45 -1.71
CA LEU A 181 7.65 -12.70 -2.94
C LEU A 181 7.29 -13.60 -4.13
N ILE A 182 6.39 -13.14 -4.98
CA ILE A 182 6.06 -13.77 -6.25
C ILE A 182 6.45 -12.77 -7.34
N GLY A 183 7.44 -13.09 -8.16
CA GLY A 183 7.95 -12.20 -9.21
C GLY A 183 7.93 -12.84 -10.59
N LYS A 184 7.63 -12.05 -11.62
CA LYS A 184 7.76 -12.44 -13.02
C LYS A 184 9.23 -12.77 -13.34
N LEU A 185 9.45 -13.81 -14.14
CA LEU A 185 10.78 -14.09 -14.69
C LEU A 185 11.00 -13.30 -15.99
N PRO A 186 12.10 -12.54 -16.14
CA PRO A 186 12.32 -11.62 -17.28
C PRO A 186 12.17 -12.24 -18.68
N ASP A 187 12.44 -13.55 -18.83
CA ASP A 187 12.49 -14.22 -20.14
C ASP A 187 11.51 -15.39 -20.29
N LYS A 188 10.59 -15.58 -19.34
CA LYS A 188 9.66 -16.70 -19.34
C LYS A 188 8.23 -16.22 -19.09
N ASP A 189 7.49 -16.00 -20.18
CA ASP A 189 6.09 -15.58 -20.07
C ASP A 189 5.25 -16.65 -19.37
N GLY A 190 4.31 -16.21 -18.52
CA GLY A 190 3.49 -17.10 -17.68
C GLY A 190 4.24 -17.85 -16.56
N MET A 191 5.53 -17.61 -16.36
CA MET A 191 6.31 -18.21 -15.27
C MET A 191 6.62 -17.18 -14.18
N VAL A 192 6.51 -17.62 -12.93
CA VAL A 192 6.84 -16.82 -11.76
C VAL A 192 7.84 -17.54 -10.87
N ARG A 193 8.67 -16.79 -10.16
CA ARG A 193 9.44 -17.29 -9.03
C ARG A 193 8.70 -16.97 -7.75
N VAL A 194 8.39 -18.01 -6.98
CA VAL A 194 7.82 -17.91 -5.64
C VAL A 194 8.96 -18.08 -4.64
N THR A 195 9.15 -17.10 -3.77
CA THR A 195 10.17 -17.11 -2.71
C THR A 195 9.50 -16.84 -1.38
N ILE A 196 9.72 -17.70 -0.40
CA ILE A 196 9.34 -17.47 1.00
C ILE A 196 10.60 -17.24 1.83
N LYS A 197 10.51 -16.30 2.78
CA LYS A 197 11.58 -16.00 3.73
C LYS A 197 10.97 -15.89 5.12
N GLU A 198 11.68 -16.41 6.10
CA GLU A 198 11.28 -16.33 7.50
C GLU A 198 12.48 -16.03 8.39
N GLN A 199 12.30 -15.13 9.35
CA GLN A 199 13.28 -14.86 10.39
C GLN A 199 12.59 -14.89 11.75
N ARG A 200 13.15 -15.64 12.71
CA ARG A 200 12.64 -15.77 14.08
C ARG A 200 13.69 -15.34 15.08
N GLY A 201 13.40 -14.30 15.86
CA GLY A 201 14.30 -13.83 16.91
C GLY A 201 15.64 -13.40 16.34
N ARG A 202 16.70 -14.02 16.86
CA ARG A 202 18.09 -13.89 16.40
C ARG A 202 18.52 -15.03 15.48
N GLN A 203 17.63 -15.93 15.10
CA GLN A 203 17.97 -17.01 14.18
C GLN A 203 18.28 -16.42 12.79
N PRO A 204 19.17 -17.07 12.01
CA PRO A 204 19.40 -16.68 10.62
C PRO A 204 18.08 -16.70 9.83
N GLU A 205 17.95 -15.78 8.87
CA GLU A 205 16.87 -15.83 7.88
C GLU A 205 16.98 -17.15 7.10
N VAL A 206 15.86 -17.87 7.01
CA VAL A 206 15.73 -19.06 6.17
C VAL A 206 14.85 -18.73 4.98
N SER A 207 15.13 -19.35 3.84
CA SER A 207 14.40 -19.09 2.60
C SER A 207 14.24 -20.34 1.76
N ASP A 208 13.11 -20.45 1.08
CA ASP A 208 12.85 -21.46 0.06
C ASP A 208 12.27 -20.79 -1.19
N SER A 209 12.54 -21.35 -2.37
CA SER A 209 12.09 -20.77 -3.64
C SER A 209 11.92 -21.79 -4.75
N ALA A 210 10.91 -21.60 -5.60
CA ALA A 210 10.67 -22.41 -6.79
C ALA A 210 10.15 -21.56 -7.96
N GLU A 211 10.41 -22.03 -9.18
CA GLU A 211 9.83 -21.46 -10.40
C GLU A 211 8.66 -22.33 -10.86
N ILE A 212 7.49 -21.72 -11.09
CA ILE A 212 6.29 -22.42 -11.57
C ILE A 212 5.57 -21.63 -12.65
N ALA A 213 4.80 -22.34 -13.47
CA ALA A 213 3.81 -21.72 -14.35
C ALA A 213 2.61 -21.26 -13.51
N SER A 214 2.21 -20.00 -13.65
CA SER A 214 1.07 -19.44 -12.90
C SER A 214 0.49 -18.23 -13.61
N ASP A 215 -0.83 -18.11 -13.59
CA ASP A 215 -1.58 -16.96 -14.09
C ASP A 215 -1.87 -15.90 -13.01
N ILE A 216 -1.27 -16.04 -11.82
CA ILE A 216 -1.54 -15.18 -10.66
C ILE A 216 -1.35 -13.69 -10.97
N LEU A 217 -0.28 -13.30 -11.67
CA LEU A 217 -0.01 -11.89 -11.97
C LEU A 217 -1.10 -11.30 -12.88
N LYS A 218 -1.62 -12.08 -13.83
CA LYS A 218 -2.74 -11.67 -14.68
C LYS A 218 -4.03 -11.53 -13.89
N LYS A 219 -4.34 -12.48 -13.00
CA LYS A 219 -5.52 -12.39 -12.12
C LYS A 219 -5.45 -11.17 -11.20
N VAL A 220 -4.27 -10.85 -10.67
CA VAL A 220 -4.09 -9.63 -9.86
C VAL A 220 -4.14 -8.37 -10.73
N GLN A 221 -3.63 -8.39 -11.96
CA GLN A 221 -3.82 -7.28 -12.91
C GLN A 221 -5.31 -6.95 -13.08
N GLU A 222 -6.16 -7.95 -13.33
CA GLU A 222 -7.61 -7.77 -13.49
C GLU A 222 -8.28 -7.19 -12.24
N ILE A 223 -7.83 -7.60 -11.04
CA ILE A 223 -8.29 -7.02 -9.77
C ILE A 223 -7.80 -5.58 -9.63
N SER A 224 -6.53 -5.32 -9.99
CA SER A 224 -5.91 -4.01 -9.89
C SER A 224 -6.63 -2.96 -10.73
N GLU A 225 -6.90 -3.28 -11.99
CA GLU A 225 -7.63 -2.41 -12.92
C GLU A 225 -9.07 -2.18 -12.46
N ARG A 226 -9.76 -3.23 -12.00
CA ARG A 226 -11.16 -3.13 -11.54
C ARG A 226 -11.29 -2.27 -10.29
N GLU A 227 -10.38 -2.44 -9.33
CA GLU A 227 -10.46 -1.79 -8.00
C GLU A 227 -9.66 -0.50 -7.90
N ASN A 228 -8.86 -0.16 -8.93
CA ASN A 228 -7.88 0.92 -8.92
C ASN A 228 -6.92 0.80 -7.71
N LEU A 229 -6.26 -0.36 -7.58
CA LEU A 229 -5.41 -0.67 -6.42
C LEU A 229 -4.27 0.31 -6.18
N PRO A 230 -3.60 0.92 -7.18
CA PRO A 230 -2.56 1.92 -6.92
C PRO A 230 -3.06 3.09 -6.07
N GLY A 231 -4.30 3.55 -6.30
CA GLY A 231 -4.90 4.64 -5.52
C GLY A 231 -5.09 4.27 -4.04
N TRP A 232 -5.24 2.98 -3.70
CA TRP A 232 -5.44 2.53 -2.32
C TRP A 232 -4.22 2.80 -1.43
N ASN A 233 -3.04 2.98 -2.01
CA ASN A 233 -1.80 3.34 -1.31
C ASN A 233 -1.92 4.66 -0.54
N TYR A 234 -2.84 5.55 -0.95
CA TYR A 234 -3.09 6.85 -0.32
C TYR A 234 -4.20 6.82 0.73
N CYS A 235 -4.81 5.66 1.00
CA CYS A 235 -5.82 5.56 2.05
C CYS A 235 -5.18 5.85 3.40
N SER A 236 -5.71 6.83 4.13
CA SER A 236 -5.17 7.16 5.44
C SER A 236 -6.25 7.45 6.47
N ARG A 237 -5.89 7.29 7.74
CA ARG A 237 -6.80 7.46 8.87
C ARG A 237 -6.70 8.88 9.38
N ASP A 238 -7.82 9.58 9.42
CA ASP A 238 -7.91 10.90 10.05
C ASP A 238 -7.60 10.79 11.56
N PRO A 239 -6.52 11.41 12.06
CA PRO A 239 -6.16 11.40 13.47
C PRO A 239 -7.17 12.14 14.36
N GLY A 240 -8.03 12.98 13.78
CA GLY A 240 -9.14 13.63 14.46
C GLY A 240 -10.28 12.67 14.83
N ILE A 241 -10.37 11.50 14.20
CA ILE A 241 -11.35 10.47 14.53
C ILE A 241 -10.85 9.69 15.76
N PRO A 242 -11.56 9.73 16.90
CA PRO A 242 -11.16 9.00 18.10
C PRO A 242 -11.07 7.51 17.81
N VAL A 243 -9.90 6.92 18.09
CA VAL A 243 -9.73 5.48 18.06
C VAL A 243 -9.88 4.98 19.49
N ASP A 244 -10.76 4.01 19.71
CA ASP A 244 -10.84 3.35 21.02
C ASP A 244 -9.52 2.62 21.30
N THR A 245 -8.73 3.18 22.22
CA THR A 245 -7.44 2.61 22.63
C THR A 245 -7.58 1.58 23.74
N SER A 246 -8.77 1.43 24.35
CA SER A 246 -8.99 0.51 25.47
C SER A 246 -8.76 -0.96 25.09
N MET A 247 -8.88 -1.27 23.80
CA MET A 247 -8.73 -2.62 23.24
C MET A 247 -7.41 -2.80 22.46
N ARG A 248 -6.48 -1.83 22.50
CA ARG A 248 -5.17 -2.00 21.86
C ARG A 248 -4.29 -2.90 22.73
N PRO A 249 -3.87 -4.09 22.26
CA PRO A 249 -2.88 -4.88 22.99
C PRO A 249 -1.58 -4.09 23.11
N THR A 250 -1.05 -3.97 24.32
CA THR A 250 0.18 -3.22 24.62
C THR A 250 1.40 -4.11 24.68
N ASP A 251 1.20 -5.43 24.76
CA ASP A 251 2.22 -6.46 24.94
C ASP A 251 2.55 -7.22 23.64
N TYR A 252 1.85 -6.89 22.55
CA TYR A 252 2.04 -7.50 21.24
C TYR A 252 1.82 -6.49 20.12
N SER A 253 2.72 -6.48 19.15
CA SER A 253 2.60 -5.72 17.90
C SER A 253 2.70 -6.68 16.73
N SER A 254 1.78 -6.54 15.78
CA SER A 254 1.88 -7.22 14.49
C SER A 254 1.41 -6.33 13.37
N SER A 255 2.06 -6.44 12.22
CA SER A 255 1.63 -5.81 10.98
C SER A 255 1.62 -6.83 9.86
N PHE A 256 0.74 -6.61 8.90
CA PHE A 256 0.71 -7.36 7.66
C PHE A 256 0.52 -6.38 6.51
N SER A 257 1.39 -6.44 5.51
CA SER A 257 1.23 -5.67 4.29
C SER A 257 1.15 -6.59 3.08
N LEU A 258 0.33 -6.19 2.11
CA LEU A 258 0.27 -6.75 0.77
C LEU A 258 0.70 -5.65 -0.20
N THR A 259 1.75 -5.91 -0.95
CA THR A 259 2.32 -4.99 -1.93
C THR A 259 2.15 -5.57 -3.32
N VAL A 260 1.62 -4.77 -4.24
CA VAL A 260 1.60 -5.09 -5.67
C VAL A 260 2.75 -4.34 -6.34
N ILE A 261 3.49 -5.04 -7.19
CA ILE A 261 4.66 -4.50 -7.90
C ILE A 261 4.29 -4.35 -9.38
N TYR A 262 4.37 -3.12 -9.88
CA TYR A 262 4.07 -2.73 -11.26
C TYR A 262 5.34 -2.40 -12.03
N ASP A 263 5.34 -2.76 -13.31
CA ASP A 263 6.35 -2.33 -14.27
C ASP A 263 5.92 -1.03 -14.93
N ASP A 264 6.18 0.08 -14.26
CA ASP A 264 5.89 1.42 -14.76
C ASP A 264 6.99 1.96 -15.67
N SER A 265 7.77 1.10 -16.33
CA SER A 265 8.88 1.53 -17.18
C SER A 265 8.43 2.48 -18.28
N LEU A 266 7.25 2.25 -18.85
CA LEU A 266 6.69 3.10 -19.90
C LEU A 266 6.04 4.39 -19.37
N ILE A 267 5.81 4.49 -18.06
CA ILE A 267 5.11 5.62 -17.43
C ILE A 267 6.09 6.52 -16.67
N SER A 268 6.86 5.91 -15.76
CA SER A 268 7.80 6.59 -14.86
C SER A 268 9.27 6.23 -15.13
N GLY A 269 9.53 5.25 -16.01
CA GLY A 269 10.86 4.68 -16.25
C GLY A 269 11.32 3.69 -15.17
N CYS A 270 10.45 3.36 -14.21
CA CYS A 270 10.76 2.44 -13.11
C CYS A 270 10.10 1.08 -13.34
N PRO A 271 10.87 -0.01 -13.50
CA PRO A 271 10.34 -1.35 -13.75
C PRO A 271 9.76 -2.04 -12.50
N SER A 272 9.85 -1.42 -11.33
CA SER A 272 9.43 -2.02 -10.07
C SER A 272 8.88 -0.96 -9.12
N ILE A 273 7.71 -0.45 -9.45
CA ILE A 273 6.94 0.44 -8.59
C ILE A 273 6.10 -0.39 -7.62
N ARG A 274 6.25 -0.13 -6.32
CA ARG A 274 5.55 -0.86 -5.26
C ARG A 274 4.36 -0.05 -4.79
N ARG A 275 3.17 -0.64 -4.68
CA ARG A 275 2.00 -0.01 -4.05
C ARG A 275 1.46 -0.93 -2.98
N THR A 276 1.35 -0.41 -1.77
CA THR A 276 0.91 -1.19 -0.61
C THR A 276 -0.58 -1.04 -0.40
N ILE A 277 -1.28 -2.18 -0.35
CA ILE A 277 -2.64 -2.25 0.16
C ILE A 277 -2.54 -2.21 1.69
N GLY A 278 -2.61 -1.00 2.24
CA GLY A 278 -2.49 -0.76 3.66
C GLY A 278 -3.66 -1.31 4.48
N ASP A 279 -3.44 -1.47 5.79
CA ASP A 279 -4.48 -1.90 6.72
C ASP A 279 -5.67 -0.93 6.75
N VAL A 280 -5.41 0.37 6.58
CA VAL A 280 -6.47 1.39 6.54
C VAL A 280 -7.46 1.15 5.41
N ALA A 281 -6.97 0.87 4.19
CA ALA A 281 -7.84 0.52 3.07
C ALA A 281 -8.69 -0.73 3.37
N CYS A 282 -8.09 -1.72 4.06
CA CYS A 282 -8.77 -2.96 4.42
C CYS A 282 -9.85 -2.75 5.49
N GLU A 283 -9.59 -1.90 6.48
CA GLU A 283 -10.56 -1.53 7.52
C GLU A 283 -11.73 -0.71 6.96
N MET A 284 -11.50 0.07 5.90
CA MET A 284 -12.51 0.87 5.21
C MET A 284 -13.32 0.11 4.15
N GLY A 285 -13.28 -1.23 4.17
CA GLY A 285 -14.07 -2.08 3.26
C GLY A 285 -13.28 -2.79 2.16
N GLY A 286 -11.95 -2.64 2.12
CA GLY A 286 -11.08 -3.33 1.18
C GLY A 286 -10.75 -4.79 1.52
N ARG A 287 -11.30 -5.32 2.62
CA ARG A 287 -10.93 -6.64 3.17
C ARG A 287 -11.16 -7.78 2.18
N ASP A 288 -12.25 -7.79 1.43
CA ASP A 288 -12.59 -8.88 0.52
C ASP A 288 -11.61 -8.95 -0.66
N VAL A 289 -11.17 -7.80 -1.16
CA VAL A 289 -10.14 -7.71 -2.21
C VAL A 289 -8.81 -8.22 -1.70
N ARG A 290 -8.37 -7.81 -0.49
CA ARG A 290 -7.16 -8.33 0.14
C ARG A 290 -7.25 -9.85 0.34
N THR A 291 -8.36 -10.35 0.86
CA THR A 291 -8.57 -11.79 1.06
C THR A 291 -8.48 -12.55 -0.26
N SER A 292 -9.12 -12.05 -1.31
CA SER A 292 -9.07 -12.66 -2.64
C SER A 292 -7.64 -12.75 -3.19
N ILE A 293 -6.83 -11.69 -3.07
CA ILE A 293 -5.43 -11.71 -3.50
C ILE A 293 -4.60 -12.65 -2.62
N ASN A 294 -4.82 -12.66 -1.30
CA ASN A 294 -4.12 -13.57 -0.39
C ASN A 294 -4.44 -15.04 -0.67
N ASP A 295 -5.69 -15.36 -1.03
CA ASP A 295 -6.06 -16.72 -1.45
C ASP A 295 -5.32 -17.12 -2.72
N LEU A 296 -5.24 -16.22 -3.72
CA LEU A 296 -4.43 -16.46 -4.93
C LEU A 296 -2.95 -16.71 -4.61
N ILE A 297 -2.38 -15.92 -3.70
CA ILE A 297 -0.99 -16.08 -3.24
C ILE A 297 -0.80 -17.43 -2.55
N ARG A 298 -1.70 -17.81 -1.63
CA ARG A 298 -1.65 -19.09 -0.92
C ARG A 298 -1.71 -20.27 -1.89
N ASP A 299 -2.62 -20.22 -2.86
CA ASP A 299 -2.78 -21.28 -3.85
C ASP A 299 -1.53 -21.40 -4.74
N CYS A 300 -0.93 -20.27 -5.13
CA CYS A 300 0.32 -20.24 -5.90
C CYS A 300 1.52 -20.79 -5.09
N VAL A 301 1.64 -20.42 -3.82
CA VAL A 301 2.66 -20.95 -2.90
C VAL A 301 2.50 -22.46 -2.72
N ALA A 302 1.27 -22.94 -2.49
CA ALA A 302 0.98 -24.36 -2.37
C ALA A 302 1.32 -25.13 -3.66
N ALA A 303 0.98 -24.58 -4.83
CA ALA A 303 1.32 -25.17 -6.12
C ALA A 303 2.85 -25.20 -6.38
N ALA A 304 3.58 -24.21 -5.87
CA ALA A 304 5.04 -24.17 -5.94
C ALA A 304 5.72 -25.21 -5.04
N GLY A 305 5.01 -25.74 -4.04
CA GLY A 305 5.56 -26.70 -3.08
C GLY A 305 6.61 -26.10 -2.13
N VAL A 306 6.76 -24.77 -2.13
CA VAL A 306 7.73 -24.09 -1.27
C VAL A 306 7.23 -24.05 0.16
N HIS A 307 8.10 -24.40 1.10
CA HIS A 307 7.78 -24.38 2.52
C HIS A 307 9.04 -24.20 3.36
N ILE A 308 8.90 -23.48 4.47
CA ILE A 308 9.96 -23.39 5.47
C ILE A 308 9.56 -24.35 6.58
N GLU A 309 10.40 -25.37 6.80
CA GLU A 309 10.22 -26.25 7.95
C GLU A 309 10.30 -25.40 9.22
N SER A 310 9.23 -25.45 10.02
CA SER A 310 9.29 -24.84 11.34
C SER A 310 10.37 -25.57 12.14
N PRO A 311 11.38 -24.88 12.70
CA PRO A 311 12.33 -25.51 13.60
C PRO A 311 11.52 -26.20 14.70
N ASN A 312 11.74 -27.51 14.82
CA ASN A 312 11.12 -28.34 15.81
C ASN A 312 11.30 -27.65 17.16
N ILE A 313 10.20 -27.23 17.80
CA ILE A 313 10.26 -26.55 19.11
C ILE A 313 11.08 -27.48 20.00
N ASN A 314 12.23 -26.98 20.45
CA ASN A 314 13.24 -27.78 21.14
C ASN A 314 12.56 -28.71 22.16
N PRO A 315 12.71 -30.05 22.08
CA PRO A 315 12.05 -30.98 22.99
C PRO A 315 12.38 -30.73 24.47
N PHE A 316 13.38 -29.88 24.77
CA PHE A 316 13.61 -29.35 26.12
C PHE A 316 12.44 -28.53 26.70
N LEU A 317 11.59 -27.91 25.87
CA LEU A 317 10.33 -27.29 26.29
C LEU A 317 9.17 -28.29 26.39
N GLN A 318 9.34 -29.53 25.89
CA GLN A 318 8.44 -30.66 26.21
C GLN A 318 8.76 -31.29 27.57
N GLY A 319 9.78 -30.78 28.28
CA GLY A 319 10.34 -31.34 29.51
C GLY A 319 9.73 -30.87 30.82
N ILE A 320 8.53 -30.27 30.84
CA ILE A 320 7.72 -30.25 32.07
C ILE A 320 6.76 -31.43 32.01
N THR A 321 7.31 -32.63 31.94
CA THR A 321 6.61 -33.78 32.51
C THR A 321 6.41 -33.45 34.00
N PRO A 322 5.18 -33.50 34.53
CA PRO A 322 4.99 -33.33 35.97
C PRO A 322 5.89 -34.34 36.70
N PRO A 323 6.61 -33.94 37.76
CA PRO A 323 7.48 -34.85 38.48
C PRO A 323 6.67 -36.08 38.94
N PRO A 324 7.29 -37.28 38.99
CA PRO A 324 6.60 -38.47 39.45
C PRO A 324 6.00 -38.21 40.83
N PRO A 325 4.78 -38.73 41.11
CA PRO A 325 4.05 -38.36 42.31
C PRO A 325 4.83 -38.82 43.53
N MET A 326 5.34 -37.86 44.29
CA MET A 326 5.77 -38.10 45.67
C MET A 326 4.54 -38.63 46.43
N PRO A 327 4.68 -39.67 47.28
CA PRO A 327 3.56 -40.30 47.95
C PRO A 327 3.12 -39.41 49.12
N PHE A 328 2.41 -38.32 48.82
CA PHE A 328 1.61 -37.62 49.81
C PHE A 328 0.19 -38.15 49.76
N ALA A 329 -0.10 -39.02 50.72
CA ALA A 329 -1.39 -39.64 50.93
C ALA A 329 -2.47 -38.58 51.20
N GLY A 330 -3.58 -38.70 50.48
CA GLY A 330 -4.90 -38.34 51.02
C GLY A 330 -5.43 -36.93 50.74
N MET A 331 -5.64 -36.57 49.48
CA MET A 331 -6.76 -35.70 49.07
C MET A 331 -7.03 -35.91 47.57
N GLY A 332 -8.26 -36.27 47.23
CA GLY A 332 -8.61 -36.95 45.96
C GLY A 332 -8.51 -36.10 44.70
N MET A 333 -7.98 -36.72 43.63
CA MET A 333 -7.91 -36.25 42.24
C MET A 333 -9.28 -36.02 41.56
N THR A 334 -10.39 -36.34 42.22
CA THR A 334 -11.74 -36.14 41.69
C THR A 334 -12.11 -34.65 41.60
N GLY A 335 -11.70 -33.83 42.57
CA GLY A 335 -12.05 -32.40 42.59
C GLY A 335 -11.35 -31.54 41.52
N ILE A 336 -10.13 -31.89 41.13
CA ILE A 336 -9.36 -31.15 40.11
C ILE A 336 -9.88 -31.48 38.70
N THR A 337 -10.25 -32.73 38.47
CA THR A 337 -10.85 -33.18 37.21
C THR A 337 -12.25 -32.58 37.02
N GLU A 338 -13.00 -32.38 38.10
CA GLU A 338 -14.33 -31.77 38.09
C GLU A 338 -14.27 -30.23 37.92
N MET A 339 -13.26 -29.54 38.47
CA MET A 339 -13.00 -28.13 38.17
C MET A 339 -12.55 -27.90 36.71
N MET A 340 -11.69 -28.77 36.17
CA MET A 340 -11.29 -28.68 34.76
C MET A 340 -12.46 -28.94 33.81
N LYS A 341 -13.37 -29.85 34.15
CA LYS A 341 -14.58 -30.11 33.36
C LYS A 341 -15.56 -28.93 33.38
N HIS A 342 -15.76 -28.28 34.54
CA HIS A 342 -16.57 -27.05 34.58
C HIS A 342 -15.92 -25.85 33.88
N GLN A 343 -14.59 -25.78 33.82
CA GLN A 343 -13.89 -24.73 33.07
C GLN A 343 -13.90 -24.98 31.55
N GLN A 344 -13.88 -26.25 31.11
CA GLN A 344 -14.07 -26.63 29.72
C GLN A 344 -15.52 -26.48 29.26
N ASP A 345 -16.50 -26.82 30.09
CA ASP A 345 -17.92 -26.63 29.78
C ASP A 345 -18.33 -25.14 29.80
N ALA A 346 -17.70 -24.30 30.64
CA ALA A 346 -17.89 -22.84 30.61
C ALA A 346 -17.21 -22.18 29.39
N ALA A 347 -16.09 -22.72 28.91
CA ALA A 347 -15.41 -22.24 27.71
C ALA A 347 -16.11 -22.68 26.41
N LEU A 348 -16.70 -23.88 26.36
CA LEU A 348 -17.50 -24.35 25.22
C LEU A 348 -18.94 -23.81 25.19
N ALA A 349 -19.51 -23.41 26.33
CA ALA A 349 -20.81 -22.71 26.35
C ALA A 349 -20.75 -21.30 25.73
N SER A 350 -19.55 -20.77 25.46
CA SER A 350 -19.33 -19.42 24.93
C SER A 350 -19.13 -19.37 23.40
N ILE A 351 -19.12 -20.53 22.71
CA ILE A 351 -19.11 -20.60 21.24
C ILE A 351 -20.39 -21.29 20.77
N THR A 352 -21.52 -20.73 21.18
CA THR A 352 -22.72 -20.85 20.36
C THR A 352 -22.68 -19.66 19.40
N PRO A 353 -22.87 -19.81 18.06
CA PRO A 353 -23.26 -18.66 17.25
C PRO A 353 -24.54 -18.15 17.90
N GLY A 354 -24.46 -17.03 18.62
CA GLY A 354 -25.61 -16.44 19.27
C GLY A 354 -26.66 -16.27 18.21
N THR A 355 -27.73 -17.05 18.29
CA THR A 355 -28.87 -17.03 17.40
C THR A 355 -29.37 -15.59 17.42
N SER A 356 -29.02 -14.85 16.36
CA SER A 356 -29.46 -13.49 16.17
C SER A 356 -30.98 -13.49 16.22
N THR A 357 -31.55 -12.75 17.15
CA THR A 357 -32.98 -12.49 17.28
C THR A 357 -33.50 -11.72 16.07
N GLY A 358 -33.62 -12.38 14.92
CA GLY A 358 -34.21 -11.82 13.69
C GLY A 358 -33.45 -10.64 13.05
N PRO A 359 -33.80 -10.32 11.79
CA PRO A 359 -33.36 -9.11 11.11
C PRO A 359 -33.80 -7.84 11.86
N TRP A 360 -33.00 -6.78 11.80
CA TRP A 360 -33.32 -5.48 12.39
C TRP A 360 -33.10 -4.34 11.40
N ASP A 361 -33.85 -3.25 11.54
CA ASP A 361 -33.75 -2.09 10.67
C ASP A 361 -32.92 -0.97 11.33
N CYS A 362 -32.00 -0.38 10.58
CA CYS A 362 -31.12 0.66 11.06
C CYS A 362 -31.84 2.00 11.17
N LYS A 363 -32.00 2.50 12.40
CA LYS A 363 -32.62 3.79 12.69
C LYS A 363 -31.77 5.00 12.28
N CYS A 364 -30.47 4.81 12.03
CA CYS A 364 -29.55 5.88 11.66
C CYS A 364 -29.59 6.17 10.15
N CYS A 365 -29.46 5.15 9.31
CA CYS A 365 -29.40 5.31 7.85
C CYS A 365 -30.60 4.73 7.09
N GLY A 366 -31.52 4.03 7.76
CA GLY A 366 -32.73 3.46 7.17
C GLY A 366 -32.56 2.08 6.52
N GLU A 367 -31.35 1.51 6.54
CA GLU A 367 -31.07 0.18 5.97
C GLU A 367 -31.88 -0.91 6.67
N LYS A 368 -32.61 -1.73 5.92
CA LYS A 368 -33.54 -2.73 6.46
C LYS A 368 -32.97 -4.14 6.40
N GLY A 369 -33.41 -5.00 7.31
CA GLY A 369 -33.10 -6.43 7.23
C GLY A 369 -31.67 -6.79 7.66
N ASN A 370 -31.03 -5.99 8.51
CA ASN A 370 -29.67 -6.24 8.96
C ASN A 370 -29.60 -7.50 9.82
N THR A 371 -28.62 -8.37 9.55
CA THR A 371 -28.40 -9.63 10.29
C THR A 371 -27.15 -9.58 11.18
N GLY A 372 -26.24 -8.64 10.92
CA GLY A 372 -25.01 -8.44 11.68
C GLY A 372 -25.19 -7.64 12.98
N LYS A 373 -24.12 -7.61 13.80
CA LYS A 373 -24.05 -6.78 15.03
C LYS A 373 -24.03 -5.27 14.75
N PHE A 374 -23.66 -4.88 13.53
CA PHE A 374 -23.58 -3.50 13.06
C PHE A 374 -24.30 -3.36 11.72
N CYS A 375 -24.80 -2.17 11.42
CA CYS A 375 -25.43 -1.85 10.14
C CYS A 375 -24.38 -1.82 9.03
N PRO A 376 -24.53 -2.60 7.93
CA PRO A 376 -23.59 -2.58 6.80
C PRO A 376 -23.54 -1.23 6.07
N GLY A 377 -24.63 -0.46 6.10
CA GLY A 377 -24.69 0.86 5.45
C GLY A 377 -24.01 2.01 6.22
N CYS A 378 -23.86 1.93 7.54
CA CYS A 378 -23.37 3.07 8.34
C CYS A 378 -22.58 2.71 9.61
N GLY A 379 -22.39 1.43 9.91
CA GLY A 379 -21.62 0.96 11.07
C GLY A 379 -22.30 1.13 12.43
N THR A 380 -23.52 1.68 12.49
CA THR A 380 -24.25 1.84 13.78
C THR A 380 -24.51 0.47 14.42
N PRO A 381 -24.25 0.29 15.72
CA PRO A 381 -24.54 -0.97 16.41
C PRO A 381 -26.04 -1.25 16.42
N ARG A 382 -26.40 -2.53 16.45
CA ARG A 382 -27.78 -2.98 16.63
C ARG A 382 -28.39 -2.36 17.91
N PRO A 383 -29.65 -1.85 17.86
CA PRO A 383 -30.34 -1.29 19.01
C PRO A 383 -30.53 -2.27 20.18
#